data_AF-A0A7W4BU53-F1
#
_entry.id   AF-A0A7W4BU53-F1
#
_cell.length_a   1.000
_cell.length_b   1.000
_cell.length_c   1.000
_cell.angle_alpha   90.00
_cell.angle_beta   90.00
_cell.angle_gamma   90.00
#
_symmetry.space_group_name_H-M   'P 1'
#
loop_
_entity.id
_entity.type
_entity.pdbx_description
1 polymer ?
#
loop_
_entity_poly.entity_id
_entity_poly.type
_entity_poly.pdbx_seq_one_letter_code
_entity_poly.pdbx_strand_id
1 'polypeptide(L)'
;MNQMTATIGRWQGAGLMATTLLGTGVFILPQMTIEVAGSGSLLAWLLLTVAIIPVALVFGLLASRFPHAAGPAYFIEKAFGATAGRTIGLIFLLVIPIGAPAAILMTFQFLEALISISGLGQLVAELLIVAVLLLLNIKGIQVSAKLQFALTLLIVSVVAILFGASGLNVDQLETFAHSSHPQFSGVMLAMGIGFWSFLGIEAMTHLASDFRQPDKDLLPAMMMGTVLVGVIYLACTFLLLMVPTEGDGLAMISAFDYLLSNTFLGGYGAYIIGVLGIASGLATVNVYAASAARLLWSFSKEGILPRYFDKLNPHGVPFRALFAILGAMAVVIIVTFYSTQELEDLIAWSNGVFVIIYLLAMLSAAKLLSKRYLPLVIAGCLFCVGLGIALGSNMIYAIVLVLVVAPFMWWQKAHLTRKYLLNNSQG
;
A
#
# COMPACT_ATOMS: atom_id res chain seq x y z
N MET A 1 -31.87 3.09 -1.55
CA MET A 1 -30.63 2.52 -2.12
C MET A 1 -30.00 3.57 -3.02
N ASN A 2 -29.14 4.46 -2.50
CA ASN A 2 -28.31 5.29 -3.37
C ASN A 2 -27.14 4.41 -3.82
N GLN A 3 -27.30 3.77 -4.98
CA GLN A 3 -26.20 3.10 -5.65
C GLN A 3 -25.11 4.14 -5.89
N MET A 4 -23.93 3.92 -5.30
CA MET A 4 -22.73 4.64 -5.68
C MET A 4 -22.60 4.49 -7.19
N THR A 5 -22.53 5.59 -7.94
CA THR A 5 -22.31 5.50 -9.39
C THR A 5 -20.93 4.88 -9.60
N ALA A 6 -20.91 3.61 -9.98
CA ALA A 6 -19.69 2.90 -10.29
C ALA A 6 -19.09 3.47 -11.59
N THR A 7 -17.87 4.00 -11.55
CA THR A 7 -17.27 4.72 -12.67
C THR A 7 -15.86 4.27 -13.03
N ILE A 8 -15.21 3.44 -12.22
CA ILE A 8 -13.83 2.99 -12.45
C ILE A 8 -13.84 1.85 -13.48
N GLY A 9 -13.15 2.02 -14.61
CA GLY A 9 -12.90 0.95 -15.57
C GLY A 9 -11.54 0.30 -15.35
N ARG A 10 -11.22 -0.77 -16.08
CA ARG A 10 -9.96 -1.53 -15.90
C ARG A 10 -8.69 -0.68 -16.03
N TRP A 11 -8.66 0.31 -16.92
CA TRP A 11 -7.47 1.15 -17.15
C TRP A 11 -7.27 2.17 -16.03
N GLN A 12 -8.35 2.84 -15.61
CA GLN A 12 -8.29 3.72 -14.44
C GLN A 12 -7.97 2.93 -13.17
N GLY A 13 -8.53 1.72 -13.05
CA GLY A 13 -8.21 0.81 -11.96
C GLY A 13 -6.76 0.35 -11.96
N ALA A 14 -6.17 0.07 -13.13
CA ALA A 14 -4.76 -0.29 -13.26
C ALA A 14 -3.85 0.88 -12.89
N GLY A 15 -4.21 2.10 -13.32
CA GLY A 15 -3.53 3.33 -12.91
C GLY A 15 -3.56 3.53 -11.41
N LEU A 16 -4.76 3.46 -10.81
CA LEU A 16 -5.01 3.56 -9.37
C LEU A 16 -4.23 2.49 -8.59
N MET A 17 -4.20 1.25 -9.09
CA MET A 17 -3.42 0.18 -8.49
C MET A 17 -1.92 0.50 -8.57
N ALA A 18 -1.43 0.85 -9.76
CA ALA A 18 -0.02 1.14 -9.98
C ALA A 18 0.46 2.31 -9.12
N THR A 19 -0.25 3.44 -9.08
CA THR A 19 0.11 4.56 -8.19
C THR A 19 0.08 4.18 -6.73
N THR A 20 -0.90 3.39 -6.28
CA THR A 20 -0.97 2.97 -4.88
C THR A 20 0.30 2.20 -4.48
N LEU A 21 0.78 1.33 -5.37
CA LEU A 21 1.95 0.48 -5.15
C LEU A 21 3.31 1.19 -5.42
N LEU A 22 3.37 2.08 -6.41
CA LEU A 22 4.54 2.94 -6.64
C LEU A 22 4.72 3.90 -5.46
N GLY A 23 3.62 4.55 -5.09
CA GLY A 23 3.43 5.32 -3.88
C GLY A 23 4.63 6.11 -3.42
N THR A 24 4.98 5.92 -2.16
CA THR A 24 6.10 6.57 -1.51
C THR A 24 7.43 5.89 -1.79
N GLY A 25 7.39 4.70 -2.42
CA GLY A 25 8.53 3.81 -2.51
C GLY A 25 9.30 3.86 -3.82
N VAL A 26 8.68 4.25 -4.94
CA VAL A 26 9.23 4.05 -6.30
C VAL A 26 10.66 4.57 -6.48
N PHE A 27 10.99 5.70 -5.85
CA PHE A 27 12.30 6.35 -5.97
C PHE A 27 13.15 6.27 -4.68
N ILE A 28 12.64 5.61 -3.63
CA ILE A 28 13.34 5.43 -2.34
C ILE A 28 13.71 3.96 -2.13
N LEU A 29 12.76 3.03 -2.25
CA LEU A 29 12.99 1.61 -1.95
C LEU A 29 14.09 0.97 -2.80
N PRO A 30 14.29 1.28 -4.09
CA PRO A 30 15.45 0.79 -4.84
C PRO A 30 16.77 1.09 -4.12
N GLN A 31 16.95 2.31 -3.62
CA GLN A 31 18.18 2.71 -2.92
C GLN A 31 18.35 1.92 -1.61
N MET A 32 17.29 1.81 -0.80
CA MET A 32 17.31 1.05 0.46
C MET A 32 17.60 -0.44 0.23
N THR A 33 17.05 -1.01 -0.85
CA THR A 33 17.28 -2.42 -1.19
C THR A 33 18.71 -2.67 -1.68
N ILE A 34 19.32 -1.70 -2.36
CA ILE A 34 20.73 -1.75 -2.79
C ILE A 34 21.66 -1.63 -1.58
N GLU A 35 21.36 -0.76 -0.62
CA GLU A 35 22.16 -0.60 0.61
C GLU A 35 22.29 -1.91 1.40
N VAL A 36 21.21 -2.71 1.46
CA VAL A 36 21.18 -3.96 2.23
C VAL A 36 21.63 -5.18 1.41
N ALA A 37 21.29 -5.24 0.11
CA ALA A 37 21.53 -6.44 -0.72
C ALA A 37 22.59 -6.26 -1.82
N GLY A 38 23.08 -5.04 -2.06
CA GLY A 38 23.99 -4.72 -3.16
C GLY A 38 23.43 -5.16 -4.51
N SER A 39 24.22 -5.90 -5.28
CA SER A 39 23.80 -6.53 -6.56
C SER A 39 22.63 -7.51 -6.41
N GLY A 40 22.44 -8.07 -5.22
CA GLY A 40 21.33 -8.97 -4.88
C GLY A 40 19.97 -8.29 -4.86
N SER A 41 19.91 -6.96 -4.87
CA SER A 41 18.67 -6.17 -4.92
C SER A 41 17.82 -6.49 -6.15
N LEU A 42 18.43 -6.69 -7.33
CA LEU A 42 17.70 -7.10 -8.54
C LEU A 42 17.03 -8.46 -8.39
N LEU A 43 17.74 -9.41 -7.79
CA LEU A 43 17.19 -10.73 -7.48
C LEU A 43 16.05 -10.62 -6.46
N ALA A 44 16.21 -9.77 -5.44
CA ALA A 44 15.16 -9.52 -4.45
C ALA A 44 13.89 -8.98 -5.10
N TRP A 45 13.98 -7.97 -5.96
CA TRP A 45 12.84 -7.40 -6.68
C TRP A 45 12.18 -8.39 -7.65
N LEU A 46 12.98 -9.22 -8.34
CA LEU A 46 12.47 -10.25 -9.23
C LEU A 46 11.69 -11.31 -8.45
N LEU A 47 12.28 -11.85 -7.39
CA LEU A 47 11.66 -12.86 -6.54
C LEU A 47 10.40 -12.32 -5.87
N LEU A 48 10.45 -11.09 -5.34
CA LEU A 48 9.31 -10.42 -4.72
C LEU A 48 8.17 -10.21 -5.73
N THR A 49 8.48 -9.72 -6.93
CA THR A 49 7.48 -9.49 -7.99
C THR A 49 6.82 -10.80 -8.43
N VAL A 50 7.59 -11.89 -8.56
CA VAL A 50 7.02 -13.19 -8.89
C VAL A 50 6.18 -13.75 -7.74
N ALA A 51 6.65 -13.60 -6.50
CA ALA A 51 5.99 -14.14 -5.32
C ALA A 51 4.69 -13.41 -4.95
N ILE A 52 4.56 -12.12 -5.30
CA ILE A 52 3.34 -11.35 -5.04
C ILE A 52 2.23 -11.59 -6.08
N ILE A 53 2.55 -12.07 -7.28
CA ILE A 53 1.55 -12.34 -8.34
C ILE A 53 0.42 -13.28 -7.87
N PRO A 54 0.71 -14.44 -7.23
CA PRO A 54 -0.34 -15.29 -6.67
C PRO A 54 -1.25 -14.58 -5.68
N VAL A 55 -0.68 -13.72 -4.83
CA VAL A 55 -1.44 -12.92 -3.85
C VAL A 55 -2.37 -11.94 -4.57
N ALA A 56 -1.84 -11.16 -5.52
CA ALA A 56 -2.63 -10.21 -6.30
C ALA A 56 -3.76 -10.89 -7.10
N LEU A 57 -3.48 -12.05 -7.71
CA LEU A 57 -4.48 -12.87 -8.40
C LEU A 57 -5.60 -13.31 -7.46
N VAL A 58 -5.25 -13.84 -6.28
CA VAL A 58 -6.24 -14.33 -5.32
C VAL A 58 -7.09 -13.19 -4.76
N PHE A 59 -6.47 -12.06 -4.38
CA PHE A 59 -7.21 -10.87 -3.95
C PHE A 59 -8.14 -10.34 -5.04
N GLY A 60 -7.64 -10.25 -6.28
CA GLY A 60 -8.45 -9.83 -7.41
C GLY A 60 -9.64 -10.77 -7.65
N LEU A 61 -9.44 -12.10 -7.57
CA LEU A 61 -10.51 -13.09 -7.72
C LEU A 61 -11.55 -12.99 -6.59
N LEU A 62 -11.10 -12.87 -5.33
CA LEU A 62 -11.99 -12.71 -4.18
C LEU A 62 -12.80 -11.43 -4.28
N ALA A 63 -12.15 -10.31 -4.55
CA ALA A 63 -12.79 -9.00 -4.62
C ALA A 63 -13.74 -8.87 -5.82
N SER A 64 -13.44 -9.54 -6.94
CA SER A 64 -14.32 -9.58 -8.11
C SER A 64 -15.59 -10.40 -7.84
N ARG A 65 -15.48 -11.50 -7.07
CA ARG A 65 -16.61 -12.38 -6.73
C ARG A 65 -17.44 -11.91 -5.52
N PHE A 66 -16.79 -11.24 -4.58
CA PHE A 66 -17.38 -10.79 -3.32
C PHE A 66 -17.15 -9.29 -3.11
N PRO A 67 -17.57 -8.41 -4.06
CA PRO A 67 -17.31 -6.98 -3.95
C PRO A 67 -17.99 -6.39 -2.71
N HIS A 68 -17.21 -5.90 -1.76
CA HIS A 68 -17.71 -5.36 -0.50
C HIS A 68 -16.78 -4.29 0.07
N ALA A 69 -17.35 -3.24 0.69
CA ALA A 69 -16.59 -2.12 1.25
C ALA A 69 -15.68 -2.52 2.41
N ALA A 70 -15.96 -3.65 3.07
CA ALA A 70 -15.10 -4.21 4.11
C ALA A 70 -13.88 -5.00 3.57
N GLY A 71 -13.74 -5.15 2.25
CA GLY A 71 -12.55 -5.70 1.60
C GLY A 71 -12.13 -7.08 2.17
N PRO A 72 -10.87 -7.27 2.62
CA PRO A 72 -10.37 -8.55 3.10
C PRO A 72 -11.17 -9.10 4.29
N ALA A 73 -11.66 -8.21 5.17
CA ALA A 73 -12.47 -8.59 6.32
C ALA A 73 -13.74 -9.34 5.91
N TYR A 74 -14.34 -8.98 4.78
CA TYR A 74 -15.55 -9.64 4.27
C TYR A 74 -15.27 -11.05 3.74
N PHE A 75 -14.13 -11.26 3.06
CA PHE A 75 -13.73 -12.60 2.59
C PHE A 75 -13.50 -13.54 3.78
N ILE A 76 -12.83 -13.03 4.80
CA ILE A 76 -12.51 -13.77 6.02
C ILE A 76 -13.77 -14.05 6.85
N GLU A 77 -14.71 -13.10 6.91
CA GLU A 77 -16.02 -13.33 7.50
C GLU A 77 -16.80 -14.45 6.79
N LYS A 78 -16.84 -14.42 5.46
CA LYS A 78 -17.49 -15.46 4.64
C LYS A 78 -16.88 -16.84 4.87
N ALA A 79 -15.56 -16.92 5.04
CA ALA A 79 -14.85 -18.19 5.21
C ALA A 79 -14.88 -18.70 6.67
N PHE A 80 -14.62 -17.85 7.65
CA PHE A 80 -14.33 -18.23 9.04
C PHE A 80 -15.31 -17.63 10.06
N GLY A 81 -16.28 -16.85 9.60
CA GLY A 81 -17.35 -16.25 10.42
C GLY A 81 -17.04 -14.86 10.94
N ALA A 82 -18.07 -14.21 11.48
CA ALA A 82 -18.07 -12.80 11.85
C ALA A 82 -16.94 -12.37 12.80
N THR A 83 -16.53 -13.22 13.76
CA THR A 83 -15.47 -12.84 14.71
C THR A 83 -14.13 -12.66 14.00
N ALA A 84 -13.78 -13.56 13.08
CA ALA A 84 -12.54 -13.48 12.32
C ALA A 84 -12.55 -12.27 11.38
N GLY A 85 -13.65 -12.06 10.64
CA GLY A 85 -13.79 -10.90 9.76
C GLY A 85 -13.72 -9.56 10.50
N ARG A 86 -14.47 -9.42 11.60
CA ARG A 86 -14.46 -8.21 12.44
C ARG A 86 -13.10 -7.92 13.05
N THR A 87 -12.38 -8.96 13.50
CA THR A 87 -11.01 -8.83 13.98
C THR A 87 -10.14 -8.23 12.89
N ILE A 88 -10.19 -8.81 11.69
CA ILE A 88 -9.34 -8.36 10.58
C ILE A 88 -9.67 -6.95 10.13
N GLY A 89 -10.95 -6.59 10.05
CA GLY A 89 -11.30 -5.21 9.71
C GLY A 89 -10.88 -4.21 10.79
N LEU A 90 -10.90 -4.56 12.08
CA LEU A 90 -10.39 -3.67 13.11
C LEU A 90 -8.88 -3.57 13.11
N ILE A 91 -8.14 -4.66 12.94
CA ILE A 91 -6.68 -4.58 12.86
C ILE A 91 -6.25 -3.74 11.66
N PHE A 92 -6.98 -3.84 10.55
CA PHE A 92 -6.81 -2.98 9.40
C PHE A 92 -7.02 -1.50 9.77
N LEU A 93 -8.14 -1.16 10.42
CA LEU A 93 -8.42 0.22 10.83
C LEU A 93 -7.38 0.78 11.81
N LEU A 94 -6.77 -0.06 12.63
CA LEU A 94 -5.76 0.35 13.60
C LEU A 94 -4.36 0.50 12.99
N VAL A 95 -4.00 -0.28 11.97
CA VAL A 95 -2.68 -0.17 11.33
C VAL A 95 -2.59 1.01 10.37
N ILE A 96 -3.68 1.43 9.74
CA ILE A 96 -3.66 2.54 8.77
C ILE A 96 -3.11 3.85 9.37
N PRO A 97 -3.54 4.29 10.57
CA PRO A 97 -2.93 5.45 11.22
C PRO A 97 -1.44 5.29 11.54
N ILE A 98 -0.91 4.07 11.70
CA ILE A 98 0.52 3.80 11.97
C ILE A 98 1.33 3.81 10.67
N GLY A 99 0.82 3.21 9.60
CA GLY A 99 1.48 3.21 8.29
C GLY A 99 1.46 4.58 7.59
N ALA A 100 0.52 5.46 7.95
CA ALA A 100 0.41 6.79 7.35
C ALA A 100 1.61 7.71 7.64
N PRO A 101 2.10 7.87 8.89
CA PRO A 101 3.33 8.61 9.16
C PRO A 101 4.51 8.05 8.37
N ALA A 102 4.69 6.73 8.27
CA ALA A 102 5.76 6.15 7.45
C ALA A 102 5.67 6.59 5.98
N ALA A 103 4.47 6.47 5.39
CA ALA A 103 4.22 6.92 4.03
C ALA A 103 4.46 8.44 3.86
N ILE A 104 3.99 9.25 4.80
CA ILE A 104 4.13 10.71 4.74
C ILE A 104 5.58 11.15 4.95
N LEU A 105 6.33 10.52 5.85
CA LEU A 105 7.77 10.74 6.05
C LEU A 105 8.58 10.41 4.80
N MET A 106 8.31 9.28 4.15
CA MET A 106 8.89 8.97 2.84
C MET A 106 8.53 10.01 1.79
N THR A 107 7.27 10.48 1.79
CA THR A 107 6.81 11.54 0.90
C THR A 107 7.57 12.85 1.17
N PHE A 108 7.87 13.13 2.42
CA PHE A 108 8.57 14.33 2.86
C PHE A 108 10.01 14.38 2.35
N GLN A 109 10.71 13.25 2.20
CA GLN A 109 12.07 13.23 1.60
C GLN A 109 12.10 13.83 0.18
N PHE A 110 11.02 13.67 -0.59
CA PHE A 110 10.88 14.30 -1.90
C PHE A 110 10.64 15.81 -1.82
N LEU A 111 9.97 16.27 -0.75
CA LEU A 111 9.77 17.69 -0.49
C LEU A 111 11.06 18.35 0.00
N GLU A 112 11.81 17.66 0.86
CA GLU A 112 13.09 18.13 1.39
C GLU A 112 14.13 18.33 0.28
N ALA A 113 14.09 17.47 -0.75
CA ALA A 113 14.92 17.62 -1.96
C ALA A 113 14.61 18.91 -2.77
N LEU A 114 13.42 19.51 -2.59
CA LEU A 114 13.05 20.77 -3.24
C LEU A 114 13.29 21.97 -2.34
N ILE A 115 12.97 21.82 -1.06
CA ILE A 115 13.04 22.88 -0.04
C ILE A 115 13.47 22.28 1.29
N SER A 116 14.56 22.78 1.85
CA SER A 116 15.06 22.32 3.15
C SER A 116 14.15 22.84 4.27
N ILE A 117 13.29 21.97 4.78
CA ILE A 117 12.39 22.24 5.91
C ILE A 117 12.71 21.24 7.01
N SER A 118 12.84 21.69 8.25
CA SER A 118 13.14 20.82 9.39
C SER A 118 12.34 21.17 10.65
N GLY A 119 12.38 20.27 11.63
CA GLY A 119 11.74 20.45 12.93
C GLY A 119 10.23 20.72 12.80
N LEU A 120 9.74 21.79 13.44
CA LEU A 120 8.31 22.12 13.39
C LEU A 120 7.80 22.42 11.98
N GLY A 121 8.67 22.90 11.07
CA GLY A 121 8.30 23.11 9.68
C GLY A 121 7.91 21.80 8.98
N GLN A 122 8.65 20.73 9.26
CA GLN A 122 8.38 19.39 8.73
C GLN A 122 7.03 18.90 9.25
N LEU A 123 6.81 18.95 10.57
CA LEU A 123 5.53 18.54 11.16
C LEU A 123 4.34 19.29 10.56
N VAL A 124 4.48 20.61 10.34
CA VAL A 124 3.43 21.41 9.70
C VAL A 124 3.20 20.96 8.26
N ALA A 125 4.24 20.69 7.48
CA ALA A 125 4.12 20.20 6.11
C ALA A 125 3.39 18.83 6.06
N GLU A 126 3.72 17.92 6.96
CA GLU A 126 3.08 16.60 7.08
C GLU A 126 1.59 16.71 7.45
N LEU A 127 1.24 17.61 8.37
CA LEU A 127 -0.16 17.88 8.73
C LEU A 127 -0.92 18.58 7.60
N LEU A 128 -0.26 19.45 6.84
CA LEU A 128 -0.84 20.05 5.63
C LEU A 128 -1.14 19.00 4.57
N ILE A 129 -0.29 17.99 4.40
CA ILE A 129 -0.57 16.83 3.53
C ILE A 129 -1.88 16.16 3.96
N VAL A 130 -2.07 15.87 5.25
CA VAL A 130 -3.33 15.28 5.76
C VAL A 130 -4.54 16.19 5.47
N ALA A 131 -4.39 17.51 5.60
CA ALA A 131 -5.45 18.47 5.27
C ALA A 131 -5.79 18.48 3.76
N VAL A 132 -4.78 18.41 2.90
CA VAL A 132 -4.98 18.29 1.44
C VAL A 132 -5.72 17.00 1.10
N LEU A 133 -5.37 15.88 1.73
CA LEU A 133 -6.05 14.60 1.54
C LEU A 133 -7.53 14.66 1.91
N LEU A 134 -7.89 15.39 2.98
CA LEU A 134 -9.29 15.62 3.33
C LEU A 134 -10.02 16.32 2.17
N LEU A 135 -9.44 17.39 1.63
CA LEU A 135 -10.04 18.17 0.54
C LEU A 135 -10.22 17.33 -0.74
N LEU A 136 -9.20 16.54 -1.10
CA LEU A 136 -9.23 15.66 -2.27
C LEU A 136 -10.34 14.60 -2.17
N ASN A 137 -10.63 14.13 -0.97
CA ASN A 137 -11.63 13.07 -0.77
C ASN A 137 -13.07 13.58 -0.59
N ILE A 138 -13.33 14.88 -0.38
CA ILE A 138 -14.70 15.40 -0.19
C ILE A 138 -15.63 15.06 -1.37
N LYS A 139 -15.10 15.15 -2.60
CA LYS A 139 -15.86 14.94 -3.85
C LYS A 139 -15.82 13.49 -4.35
N GLY A 140 -15.19 12.58 -3.61
CA GLY A 140 -15.09 11.16 -3.95
C GLY A 140 -13.83 10.79 -4.75
N ILE A 141 -13.50 9.50 -4.72
CA ILE A 141 -12.22 8.96 -5.23
C ILE A 141 -12.10 8.96 -6.76
N GLN A 142 -13.18 9.22 -7.50
CA GLN A 142 -13.20 9.09 -8.95
C GLN A 142 -12.30 10.13 -9.65
N VAL A 143 -12.27 11.37 -9.15
CA VAL A 143 -11.36 12.41 -9.65
C VAL A 143 -9.92 11.99 -9.38
N SER A 144 -9.66 11.40 -8.21
CA SER A 144 -8.36 10.87 -7.81
C SER A 144 -7.89 9.75 -8.75
N ALA A 145 -8.77 8.80 -9.14
CA ALA A 145 -8.39 7.69 -10.01
C ALA A 145 -7.88 8.13 -11.40
N LYS A 146 -8.44 9.22 -11.98
CA LYS A 146 -7.96 9.77 -13.26
C LYS A 146 -6.61 10.46 -13.11
N LEU A 147 -6.44 11.27 -12.06
CA LEU A 147 -5.18 11.93 -11.75
C LEU A 147 -4.06 10.91 -11.50
N GLN A 148 -4.39 9.84 -10.75
CA GLN A 148 -3.48 8.74 -10.50
C GLN A 148 -3.08 8.00 -11.78
N PHE A 149 -4.03 7.70 -12.68
CA PHE A 149 -3.66 7.11 -13.97
C PHE A 149 -2.67 7.99 -14.77
N ALA A 150 -2.90 9.31 -14.82
CA ALA A 150 -1.97 10.24 -15.45
C ALA A 150 -0.60 10.24 -14.77
N LEU A 151 -0.57 10.21 -13.43
CA LEU A 151 0.65 10.13 -12.64
C LEU A 151 1.44 8.84 -12.92
N THR A 152 0.78 7.67 -13.00
CA THR A 152 1.43 6.42 -13.40
C THR A 152 2.09 6.55 -14.77
N LEU A 153 1.39 7.14 -15.75
CA LEU A 153 1.94 7.34 -17.09
C LEU A 153 3.17 8.25 -17.07
N LEU A 154 3.16 9.31 -16.26
CA LEU A 154 4.32 10.20 -16.09
C LEU A 154 5.51 9.47 -15.47
N ILE A 155 5.30 8.70 -14.40
CA ILE A 155 6.37 7.90 -13.77
C ILE A 155 6.95 6.89 -14.76
N VAL A 156 6.09 6.16 -15.47
CA VAL A 156 6.51 5.21 -16.52
C VAL A 156 7.32 5.91 -17.61
N SER A 157 6.88 7.10 -18.03
CA SER A 157 7.57 7.87 -19.08
C SER A 157 8.96 8.33 -18.62
N VAL A 158 9.09 8.84 -17.39
CA VAL A 158 10.38 9.24 -16.83
C VAL A 158 11.32 8.06 -16.74
N VAL A 159 10.87 6.92 -16.20
CA VAL A 159 11.69 5.72 -16.11
C VAL A 159 12.11 5.23 -17.51
N ALA A 160 11.20 5.24 -18.48
CA ALA A 160 11.52 4.85 -19.85
C ALA A 160 12.55 5.79 -20.51
N ILE A 161 12.47 7.11 -20.26
CA ILE A 161 13.46 8.09 -20.73
C ILE A 161 14.83 7.81 -20.11
N LEU A 162 14.90 7.57 -18.80
CA LEU A 162 16.15 7.23 -18.12
C LEU A 162 16.77 5.92 -18.66
N PHE A 163 15.93 4.92 -18.94
CA PHE A 163 16.37 3.69 -19.61
C PHE A 163 16.92 3.92 -21.02
N GLY A 164 16.28 4.78 -21.80
CA GLY A 164 16.76 5.14 -23.13
C GLY A 164 18.10 5.91 -23.07
N ALA A 165 18.26 6.78 -22.07
CA ALA A 165 19.45 7.60 -21.88
C ALA A 165 20.66 6.83 -21.34
N SER A 166 20.45 5.72 -20.63
CA SER A 166 21.55 4.89 -20.09
C SER A 166 22.39 4.20 -21.17
N GLY A 167 21.90 4.14 -22.41
CA GLY A 167 22.56 3.44 -23.51
C GLY A 167 22.74 1.94 -23.29
N LEU A 168 22.13 1.39 -22.22
CA LEU A 168 22.29 0.00 -21.75
C LEU A 168 23.76 -0.42 -21.58
N ASN A 169 24.65 0.49 -21.20
CA ASN A 169 26.05 0.14 -20.96
C ASN A 169 26.15 -0.75 -19.70
N VAL A 170 26.36 -2.05 -19.90
CA VAL A 170 26.37 -3.08 -18.84
C VAL A 170 27.73 -3.24 -18.16
N ASP A 171 28.77 -2.54 -18.61
CA ASP A 171 30.14 -2.69 -18.09
C ASP A 171 30.23 -2.40 -16.58
N GLN A 172 29.44 -1.44 -16.08
CA GLN A 172 29.37 -1.13 -14.65
C GLN A 172 28.62 -2.22 -13.86
N LEU A 173 27.62 -2.87 -14.46
CA LEU A 173 26.88 -3.96 -13.82
C LEU A 173 27.74 -5.21 -13.68
N GLU A 174 28.58 -5.53 -14.67
CA GLU A 174 29.53 -6.64 -14.58
C GLU A 174 30.55 -6.40 -13.47
N THR A 175 31.07 -5.17 -13.38
CA THR A 175 31.99 -4.76 -12.31
C THR A 175 31.33 -4.89 -10.93
N PHE A 176 30.08 -4.47 -10.80
CA PHE A 176 29.32 -4.54 -9.54
C PHE A 176 28.93 -5.98 -9.18
N ALA A 177 28.56 -6.80 -10.17
CA ALA A 177 28.20 -8.22 -9.97
C ALA A 177 29.42 -9.09 -9.62
N HIS A 178 30.62 -8.72 -10.08
CA HIS A 178 31.86 -9.43 -9.73
C HIS A 178 32.42 -9.03 -8.37
N SER A 179 32.13 -7.82 -7.88
CA SER A 179 32.59 -7.34 -6.58
C SER A 179 31.68 -7.76 -5.41
N SER A 180 30.45 -8.19 -5.67
CA SER A 180 29.48 -8.53 -4.64
C SER A 180 28.85 -9.90 -4.87
N HIS A 181 29.15 -10.85 -3.97
CA HIS A 181 28.39 -12.10 -3.87
C HIS A 181 27.12 -11.83 -3.06
N PRO A 182 25.93 -11.86 -3.67
CA PRO A 182 24.69 -11.55 -2.96
C PRO A 182 24.47 -12.57 -1.85
N GLN A 183 24.55 -12.10 -0.61
CA GLN A 183 24.22 -12.93 0.55
C GLN A 183 22.72 -13.18 0.56
N PHE A 184 22.32 -14.45 0.74
CA PHE A 184 20.90 -14.81 0.77
C PHE A 184 20.13 -14.03 1.84
N SER A 185 20.74 -13.78 3.00
CA SER A 185 20.20 -12.93 4.05
C SER A 185 19.89 -11.51 3.58
N GLY A 186 20.80 -10.86 2.85
CA GLY A 186 20.60 -9.52 2.28
C GLY A 186 19.45 -9.49 1.28
N VAL A 187 19.34 -10.49 0.41
CA VAL A 187 18.21 -10.63 -0.53
C VAL A 187 16.88 -10.75 0.21
N MET A 188 16.82 -11.55 1.28
CA MET A 188 15.59 -11.70 2.07
C MET A 188 15.21 -10.41 2.81
N LEU A 189 16.18 -9.67 3.36
CA LEU A 189 15.93 -8.37 3.98
C LEU A 189 15.42 -7.35 2.97
N ALA A 190 16.03 -7.27 1.78
CA ALA A 190 15.58 -6.42 0.70
C ALA A 190 14.16 -6.78 0.23
N MET A 191 13.80 -8.07 0.18
CA MET A 191 12.41 -8.49 -0.10
C MET A 191 11.43 -8.01 0.99
N GLY A 192 11.84 -8.02 2.26
CA GLY A 192 11.04 -7.50 3.39
C GLY A 192 10.80 -5.99 3.31
N ILE A 193 11.82 -5.22 2.96
CA ILE A 193 11.73 -3.77 2.70
C ILE A 193 10.85 -3.52 1.48
N GLY A 194 11.15 -4.21 0.37
CA GLY A 194 10.43 -4.10 -0.89
C GLY A 194 8.95 -4.48 -0.78
N PHE A 195 8.56 -5.35 0.15
CA PHE A 195 7.15 -5.70 0.36
C PHE A 195 6.26 -4.48 0.64
N TRP A 196 6.82 -3.41 1.22
CA TRP A 196 6.13 -2.12 1.38
C TRP A 196 5.52 -1.62 0.07
N SER A 197 6.19 -1.81 -1.07
CA SER A 197 5.68 -1.38 -2.37
C SER A 197 4.50 -2.17 -2.89
N PHE A 198 4.21 -3.33 -2.29
CA PHE A 198 3.09 -4.18 -2.69
C PHE A 198 1.94 -4.14 -1.68
N LEU A 199 2.06 -3.32 -0.64
CA LEU A 199 0.94 -2.89 0.16
C LEU A 199 0.04 -1.97 -0.68
N GLY A 200 -1.23 -2.32 -0.76
CA GLY A 200 -2.23 -1.60 -1.54
C GLY A 200 -3.13 -2.54 -2.34
N ILE A 201 -2.70 -3.80 -2.55
CA ILE A 201 -3.51 -4.86 -3.15
C ILE A 201 -4.82 -5.04 -2.38
N GLU A 202 -4.71 -5.12 -1.06
CA GLU A 202 -5.81 -5.20 -0.11
C GLU A 202 -6.62 -3.90 -0.06
N ALA A 203 -5.96 -2.74 -0.09
CA ALA A 203 -6.62 -1.44 -0.03
C ALA A 203 -7.57 -1.26 -1.23
N MET A 204 -7.14 -1.72 -2.41
CA MET A 204 -7.93 -1.68 -3.63
C MET A 204 -9.22 -2.51 -3.54
N THR A 205 -9.24 -3.58 -2.75
CA THR A 205 -10.44 -4.43 -2.62
C THR A 205 -11.60 -3.74 -1.90
N HIS A 206 -11.33 -2.75 -1.05
CA HIS A 206 -12.37 -1.90 -0.43
C HIS A 206 -13.10 -1.01 -1.44
N LEU A 207 -12.46 -0.79 -2.61
CA LEU A 207 -13.00 0.00 -3.72
C LEU A 207 -13.65 -0.87 -4.79
N ALA A 208 -13.76 -2.18 -4.59
CA ALA A 208 -14.32 -3.11 -5.58
C ALA A 208 -15.72 -2.71 -6.06
N SER A 209 -16.56 -2.13 -5.19
CA SER A 209 -17.91 -1.66 -5.54
C SER A 209 -17.95 -0.36 -6.35
N ASP A 210 -16.82 0.32 -6.57
CA ASP A 210 -16.72 1.52 -7.41
C ASP A 210 -16.37 1.21 -8.87
N PHE A 211 -16.00 -0.03 -9.14
CA PHE A 211 -15.74 -0.53 -10.49
C PHE A 211 -17.04 -0.69 -11.26
N ARG A 212 -17.04 -0.25 -12.52
CA ARG A 212 -18.21 -0.35 -13.41
C ARG A 212 -18.68 -1.80 -13.55
N GLN A 213 -17.73 -2.71 -13.75
CA GLN A 213 -17.94 -4.15 -13.86
C GLN A 213 -16.89 -4.87 -13.00
N PRO A 214 -17.10 -5.00 -11.68
CA PRO A 214 -16.10 -5.57 -10.77
C PRO A 214 -15.66 -6.98 -11.19
N ASP A 215 -16.57 -7.76 -11.77
CA ASP A 215 -16.34 -9.11 -12.30
C ASP A 215 -15.36 -9.17 -13.48
N LYS A 216 -15.26 -8.09 -14.27
CA LYS A 216 -14.44 -8.03 -15.49
C LYS A 216 -13.26 -7.08 -15.41
N ASP A 217 -13.36 -6.03 -14.61
CA ASP A 217 -12.38 -4.94 -14.61
C ASP A 217 -11.41 -5.02 -13.44
N LEU A 218 -11.81 -5.55 -12.28
CA LEU A 218 -11.02 -5.49 -11.05
C LEU A 218 -9.79 -6.39 -11.11
N LEU A 219 -9.95 -7.69 -11.43
CA LEU A 219 -8.82 -8.61 -11.53
C LEU A 219 -7.79 -8.16 -12.58
N PRO A 220 -8.16 -7.80 -13.84
CA PRO A 220 -7.19 -7.28 -14.80
C PRO A 220 -6.52 -5.99 -14.33
N ALA A 221 -7.26 -5.07 -13.69
CA ALA A 221 -6.69 -3.84 -13.14
C ALA A 221 -5.61 -4.13 -12.09
N MET A 222 -5.91 -5.01 -11.14
CA MET A 222 -4.97 -5.40 -10.08
C MET A 222 -3.73 -6.07 -10.66
N MET A 223 -3.89 -6.95 -11.65
CA MET A 223 -2.75 -7.64 -12.28
C MET A 223 -1.89 -6.71 -13.13
N MET A 224 -2.50 -5.88 -13.97
CA MET A 224 -1.75 -4.91 -14.78
C MET A 224 -0.97 -3.95 -13.90
N GLY A 225 -1.60 -3.41 -12.84
CA GLY A 225 -0.92 -2.53 -11.90
C GLY A 225 0.22 -3.22 -11.17
N THR A 226 0.00 -4.41 -10.60
CA THR A 226 1.01 -5.16 -9.84
C THR A 226 2.23 -5.52 -10.69
N VAL A 227 2.01 -6.04 -11.91
CA VAL A 227 3.11 -6.43 -12.81
C VAL A 227 3.87 -5.20 -13.30
N LEU A 228 3.15 -4.14 -13.70
CA LEU A 228 3.77 -2.88 -14.12
C LEU A 228 4.68 -2.32 -13.01
N VAL A 229 4.20 -2.30 -11.77
CA VAL A 229 4.97 -1.81 -10.63
C VAL A 229 6.23 -2.64 -10.40
N GLY A 230 6.13 -3.97 -10.40
CA GLY A 230 7.31 -4.83 -10.25
C GLY A 230 8.36 -4.59 -11.33
N VAL A 231 7.93 -4.38 -12.58
CA VAL A 231 8.83 -3.99 -13.68
C VAL A 231 9.47 -2.63 -13.42
N ILE A 232 8.71 -1.64 -12.95
CA ILE A 232 9.24 -0.29 -12.65
C ILE A 232 10.27 -0.34 -11.52
N TYR A 233 10.05 -1.12 -10.45
CA TYR A 233 11.02 -1.25 -9.37
C TYR A 233 12.30 -1.97 -9.79
N LEU A 234 12.18 -3.05 -10.59
CA LEU A 234 13.33 -3.69 -11.22
C LEU A 234 14.11 -2.70 -12.10
N ALA A 235 13.38 -1.92 -12.89
CA ALA A 235 13.91 -0.91 -13.78
C ALA A 235 14.67 0.17 -12.98
N CYS A 236 14.05 0.75 -11.95
CA CYS A 236 14.67 1.76 -11.09
C CYS A 236 15.92 1.21 -10.40
N THR A 237 15.85 0.00 -9.84
CA THR A 237 16.99 -0.66 -9.17
C THR A 237 18.15 -0.86 -10.14
N PHE A 238 17.86 -1.32 -11.36
CA PHE A 238 18.87 -1.48 -12.41
C PHE A 238 19.52 -0.15 -12.78
N LEU A 239 18.75 0.94 -12.94
CA LEU A 239 19.31 2.27 -13.23
C LEU A 239 20.27 2.75 -12.13
N LEU A 240 19.91 2.57 -10.86
CA LEU A 240 20.76 2.98 -9.74
C LEU A 240 22.06 2.17 -9.66
N LEU A 241 22.07 0.91 -10.10
CA LEU A 241 23.28 0.08 -10.17
C LEU A 241 24.20 0.43 -11.35
N MET A 242 23.70 1.15 -12.36
CA MET A 242 24.43 1.52 -13.59
C MET A 242 25.08 2.89 -13.53
N VAL A 243 24.89 3.62 -12.43
CA VAL A 243 25.26 5.02 -12.34
C VAL A 243 25.87 5.28 -10.96
N PRO A 244 26.95 6.06 -10.86
CA PRO A 244 27.43 6.54 -9.56
C PRO A 244 26.34 7.38 -8.89
N THR A 245 25.82 6.88 -7.79
CA THR A 245 24.78 7.54 -6.98
C THR A 245 25.30 7.98 -5.61
N GLU A 246 26.64 7.98 -5.44
CA GLU A 246 27.31 8.41 -4.22
C GLU A 246 27.15 9.93 -4.05
N GLY A 247 26.31 10.35 -3.11
CA GLY A 247 26.06 11.76 -2.78
C GLY A 247 24.99 11.93 -1.71
N ASP A 248 24.85 13.15 -1.20
CA ASP A 248 23.79 13.49 -0.24
C ASP A 248 22.45 13.62 -0.98
N GLY A 249 21.41 12.92 -0.49
CA GLY A 249 20.05 12.99 -1.01
C GLY A 249 19.55 11.71 -1.67
N LEU A 250 18.46 11.80 -2.44
CA LEU A 250 17.83 10.63 -3.07
C LEU A 250 18.64 10.15 -4.28
N ALA A 251 19.02 8.87 -4.29
CA ALA A 251 19.86 8.28 -5.34
C ALA A 251 19.24 8.43 -6.75
N MET A 252 17.91 8.40 -6.85
CA MET A 252 17.21 8.58 -8.12
C MET A 252 17.33 9.99 -8.70
N ILE A 253 17.49 11.01 -7.86
CA ILE A 253 17.76 12.38 -8.33
C ILE A 253 19.13 12.44 -8.98
N SER A 254 20.15 11.91 -8.30
CA SER A 254 21.52 11.84 -8.82
C SER A 254 21.60 11.02 -10.12
N ALA A 255 20.90 9.88 -10.16
CA ALA A 255 20.81 9.05 -11.36
C ALA A 255 20.14 9.79 -12.53
N PHE A 256 19.06 10.53 -12.26
CA PHE A 256 18.38 11.35 -13.26
C PHE A 256 19.34 12.39 -13.87
N ASP A 257 20.02 13.17 -13.02
CA ASP A 257 20.89 14.24 -13.47
C ASP A 257 22.14 13.72 -14.20
N TYR A 258 22.68 12.58 -13.76
CA TYR A 258 23.80 11.94 -14.46
C TYR A 258 23.40 11.45 -15.85
N LEU A 259 22.31 10.67 -15.95
CA LEU A 259 21.86 10.05 -17.21
C LEU A 259 21.43 11.10 -18.25
N LEU A 260 20.90 12.23 -17.78
CA LEU A 260 20.39 13.30 -18.63
C LEU A 260 21.33 14.52 -18.69
N SER A 261 22.56 14.39 -18.21
CA SER A 261 23.58 15.45 -18.13
C SER A 261 23.82 16.17 -19.46
N ASN A 262 23.73 15.45 -20.59
CA ASN A 262 23.91 16.00 -21.95
C ASN A 262 22.60 16.51 -22.59
N THR A 263 21.51 16.57 -21.84
CA THR A 263 20.20 17.03 -22.33
C THR A 263 19.78 18.30 -21.60
N PHE A 264 18.76 19.00 -22.13
CA PHE A 264 18.20 20.18 -21.46
C PHE A 264 17.53 19.86 -20.11
N LEU A 265 17.31 18.57 -19.79
CA LEU A 265 16.75 18.11 -18.53
C LEU A 265 17.80 17.86 -17.45
N GLY A 266 19.10 17.88 -17.76
CA GLY A 266 20.15 17.73 -16.76
C GLY A 266 20.06 18.82 -15.68
N GLY A 267 20.12 18.42 -14.40
CA GLY A 267 19.97 19.31 -13.25
C GLY A 267 18.53 19.55 -12.80
N TYR A 268 17.53 18.96 -13.47
CA TYR A 268 16.13 19.03 -13.06
C TYR A 268 15.66 17.79 -12.27
N GLY A 269 16.56 16.88 -11.91
CA GLY A 269 16.23 15.65 -11.18
C GLY A 269 15.45 15.92 -9.90
N ALA A 270 15.87 16.89 -9.09
CA ALA A 270 15.18 17.27 -7.87
C ALA A 270 13.73 17.69 -8.15
N TYR A 271 13.49 18.54 -9.16
CA TYR A 271 12.16 18.99 -9.52
C TYR A 271 11.27 17.86 -10.05
N ILE A 272 11.78 17.03 -10.96
CA ILE A 272 10.97 16.00 -11.62
C ILE A 272 10.70 14.83 -10.67
N ILE A 273 11.74 14.24 -10.09
CA ILE A 273 11.61 13.12 -9.15
C ILE A 273 10.91 13.59 -7.87
N GLY A 274 11.25 14.77 -7.36
CA GLY A 274 10.62 15.34 -6.17
C GLY A 274 9.12 15.56 -6.34
N VAL A 275 8.68 16.24 -7.41
CA VAL A 275 7.24 16.48 -7.64
C VAL A 275 6.48 15.17 -7.89
N LEU A 276 7.05 14.25 -8.68
CA LEU A 276 6.44 12.94 -8.91
C LEU A 276 6.34 12.11 -7.63
N GLY A 277 7.39 12.12 -6.81
CA GLY A 277 7.43 11.43 -5.52
C GLY A 277 6.39 11.98 -4.54
N ILE A 278 6.27 13.31 -4.42
CA ILE A 278 5.22 13.96 -3.61
C ILE A 278 3.83 13.57 -4.10
N ALA A 279 3.59 13.68 -5.41
CA ALA A 279 2.29 13.35 -5.99
C ALA A 279 1.94 11.87 -5.80
N SER A 280 2.94 10.97 -5.91
CA SER A 280 2.77 9.53 -5.76
C SER A 280 2.52 9.13 -4.31
N GLY A 281 3.24 9.72 -3.37
CA GLY A 281 2.98 9.53 -1.93
C GLY A 281 1.58 9.99 -1.53
N LEU A 282 1.17 11.19 -1.98
CA LEU A 282 -0.19 11.69 -1.78
C LEU A 282 -1.26 10.75 -2.38
N ALA A 283 -1.01 10.22 -3.57
CA ALA A 283 -1.91 9.28 -4.22
C ALA A 283 -2.12 8.01 -3.38
N THR A 284 -1.05 7.41 -2.85
CA THR A 284 -1.14 6.21 -2.01
C THR A 284 -1.88 6.46 -0.71
N VAL A 285 -1.51 7.51 0.04
CA VAL A 285 -2.17 7.81 1.31
C VAL A 285 -3.66 8.15 1.08
N ASN A 286 -3.98 8.81 -0.04
CA ASN A 286 -5.36 9.07 -0.44
C ASN A 286 -6.18 7.78 -0.60
N VAL A 287 -5.63 6.76 -1.26
CA VAL A 287 -6.32 5.46 -1.44
C VAL A 287 -6.54 4.78 -0.10
N TYR A 288 -5.53 4.75 0.76
CA TYR A 288 -5.65 4.16 2.09
C TYR A 288 -6.66 4.89 2.99
N ALA A 289 -6.66 6.22 2.98
CA ALA A 289 -7.64 7.00 3.72
C ALA A 289 -9.08 6.72 3.25
N ALA A 290 -9.30 6.65 1.93
CA ALA A 290 -10.60 6.32 1.36
C ALA A 290 -11.04 4.88 1.68
N SER A 291 -10.14 3.91 1.58
CA SER A 291 -10.40 2.50 1.87
C SER A 291 -10.71 2.27 3.35
N ALA A 292 -9.93 2.87 4.25
CA ALA A 292 -10.18 2.82 5.69
C ALA A 292 -11.51 3.49 6.06
N ALA A 293 -11.83 4.64 5.46
CA ALA A 293 -13.11 5.33 5.69
C ALA A 293 -14.30 4.44 5.26
N ARG A 294 -14.17 3.70 4.15
CA ARG A 294 -15.18 2.74 3.68
C ARG A 294 -15.36 1.55 4.60
N LEU A 295 -14.26 1.00 5.09
CA LEU A 295 -14.29 -0.09 6.07
C LEU A 295 -14.97 0.36 7.37
N LEU A 296 -14.58 1.51 7.91
CA LEU A 296 -15.19 2.12 9.10
C LEU A 296 -16.69 2.36 8.91
N TRP A 297 -17.09 2.89 7.75
CA TRP A 297 -18.50 3.06 7.37
C TRP A 297 -19.25 1.72 7.28
N SER A 298 -18.67 0.70 6.66
CA SER A 298 -19.26 -0.64 6.54
C SER A 298 -19.52 -1.25 7.92
N PHE A 299 -18.51 -1.20 8.79
CA PHE A 299 -18.62 -1.70 10.16
C PHE A 299 -19.64 -0.90 10.99
N SER A 300 -19.75 0.40 10.74
CA SER A 300 -20.79 1.22 11.36
C SER A 300 -22.20 0.83 10.89
N LYS A 301 -22.38 0.48 9.61
CA LYS A 301 -23.68 0.02 9.08
C LYS A 301 -24.11 -1.33 9.65
N GLU A 302 -23.14 -2.20 9.91
CA GLU A 302 -23.36 -3.51 10.53
C GLU A 302 -23.51 -3.44 12.06
N GLY A 303 -23.42 -2.24 12.65
CA GLY A 303 -23.54 -2.02 14.09
C GLY A 303 -22.34 -2.51 14.90
N ILE A 304 -21.22 -2.78 14.25
CA ILE A 304 -19.93 -3.14 14.89
C ILE A 304 -19.29 -1.89 15.49
N LEU A 305 -19.35 -0.77 14.76
CA LEU A 305 -18.83 0.53 15.17
C LEU A 305 -19.96 1.56 15.34
N PRO A 306 -19.71 2.71 16.00
CA PRO A 306 -20.75 3.69 16.30
C PRO A 306 -21.47 4.17 15.05
N ARG A 307 -22.82 4.13 15.06
CA ARG A 307 -23.71 4.60 13.97
C ARG A 307 -23.41 6.01 13.47
N TYR A 308 -22.68 6.82 14.24
CA TYR A 308 -22.23 8.14 13.81
C TYR A 308 -21.53 8.13 12.44
N PHE A 309 -20.84 7.03 12.09
CA PHE A 309 -20.05 6.89 10.87
C PHE A 309 -20.81 6.29 9.66
N ASP A 310 -22.09 5.92 9.79
CA ASP A 310 -22.87 5.24 8.72
C ASP A 310 -23.41 6.17 7.62
N LYS A 311 -23.25 7.49 7.80
CA LYS A 311 -23.78 8.52 6.89
C LYS A 311 -22.81 8.84 5.77
N LEU A 312 -23.36 8.92 4.55
CA LEU A 312 -22.65 9.37 3.34
C LEU A 312 -23.01 10.83 3.04
N ASN A 313 -22.07 11.56 2.44
CA ASN A 313 -22.32 12.89 1.87
C ASN A 313 -23.00 12.76 0.48
N PRO A 314 -23.38 13.89 -0.18
CA PRO A 314 -24.01 13.86 -1.52
C PRO A 314 -23.17 13.19 -2.62
N HIS A 315 -21.85 13.11 -2.42
CA HIS A 315 -20.90 12.47 -3.35
C HIS A 315 -20.64 10.99 -3.01
N GLY A 316 -21.38 10.40 -2.06
CA GLY A 316 -21.21 9.00 -1.67
C GLY A 316 -20.00 8.72 -0.79
N VAL A 317 -19.41 9.75 -0.17
CA VAL A 317 -18.24 9.63 0.71
C VAL A 317 -18.67 9.56 2.17
N PRO A 318 -18.18 8.61 2.98
CA PRO A 318 -18.42 8.57 4.42
C PRO A 318 -17.56 9.63 5.13
N PHE A 319 -17.91 10.91 4.97
CA PHE A 319 -17.08 12.05 5.39
C PHE A 319 -16.67 11.99 6.86
N ARG A 320 -17.58 11.57 7.76
CA ARG A 320 -17.27 11.44 9.20
C ARG A 320 -16.25 10.36 9.48
N ALA A 321 -16.33 9.24 8.78
CA ALA A 321 -15.37 8.14 8.90
C ALA A 321 -14.00 8.59 8.37
N LEU A 322 -13.98 9.24 7.20
CA LEU A 322 -12.76 9.81 6.62
C LEU A 322 -12.10 10.82 7.57
N PHE A 323 -12.87 11.75 8.13
CA PHE A 323 -12.35 12.74 9.07
C PHE A 323 -11.75 12.09 10.32
N ALA A 324 -12.38 11.03 10.84
CA ALA A 324 -11.85 10.30 11.99
C ALA A 324 -10.53 9.57 11.66
N ILE A 325 -10.44 8.94 10.48
CA ILE A 325 -9.21 8.28 10.02
C ILE A 325 -8.08 9.28 9.82
N LEU A 326 -8.32 10.39 9.11
CA LEU A 326 -7.32 11.43 8.90
C LEU A 326 -6.92 12.11 10.22
N GLY A 327 -7.86 12.31 11.14
CA GLY A 327 -7.58 12.79 12.49
C GLY A 327 -6.70 11.83 13.28
N ALA A 328 -6.95 10.52 13.19
CA ALA A 328 -6.09 9.51 13.80
C ALA A 328 -4.69 9.51 13.17
N MET A 329 -4.56 9.61 11.85
CA MET A 329 -3.27 9.77 11.17
C MET A 329 -2.52 11.00 11.67
N ALA A 330 -3.18 12.16 11.77
CA ALA A 330 -2.58 13.39 12.28
C ALA A 330 -2.08 13.25 13.73
N VAL A 331 -2.85 12.59 14.60
CA VAL A 331 -2.42 12.31 15.98
C VAL A 331 -1.18 11.42 16.00
N VAL A 332 -1.15 10.35 15.20
CA VAL A 332 0.02 9.46 15.16
C VAL A 332 1.24 10.20 14.60
N ILE A 333 1.09 11.02 13.55
CA ILE A 333 2.18 11.87 13.03
C ILE A 333 2.78 12.75 14.13
N ILE A 334 1.94 13.43 14.91
CA ILE A 334 2.39 14.26 16.04
C ILE A 334 3.14 13.40 17.08
N VAL A 335 2.60 12.23 17.43
CA VAL A 335 3.26 11.32 18.38
C VAL A 335 4.60 10.84 17.85
N THR A 336 4.67 10.40 16.59
CA THR A 336 5.91 9.97 15.91
C THR A 336 6.96 11.07 15.93
N PHE A 337 6.58 12.31 15.61
CA PHE A 337 7.48 13.45 15.64
C PHE A 337 8.11 13.67 17.02
N TYR A 338 7.34 13.58 18.11
CA TYR A 338 7.85 13.78 19.47
C TYR A 338 8.55 12.55 20.07
N SER A 339 8.22 11.35 19.60
CA SER A 339 8.83 10.10 20.08
C SER A 339 10.06 9.67 19.31
N THR A 340 10.46 10.45 18.28
CA THR A 340 11.63 10.22 17.42
C THR A 340 11.70 8.78 16.89
N GLN A 341 10.53 8.22 16.56
CA GLN A 341 10.44 6.84 16.06
C GLN A 341 10.98 6.75 14.64
N GLU A 342 11.74 5.69 14.36
CA GLU A 342 12.37 5.49 13.07
C GLU A 342 11.34 5.04 12.03
N LEU A 343 11.56 5.48 10.78
CA LEU A 343 10.70 5.14 9.64
C LEU A 343 10.62 3.62 9.42
N GLU A 344 11.75 2.93 9.59
CA GLU A 344 11.88 1.48 9.37
C GLU A 344 11.00 0.66 10.32
N ASP A 345 10.90 1.08 11.59
CA ASP A 345 10.04 0.43 12.59
C ASP A 345 8.56 0.54 12.22
N LEU A 346 8.12 1.74 11.81
CA LEU A 346 6.74 1.98 11.38
C LEU A 346 6.36 1.14 10.15
N ILE A 347 7.29 1.03 9.19
CA ILE A 347 7.17 0.16 8.01
C ILE A 347 7.05 -1.30 8.45
N ALA A 348 7.95 -1.76 9.31
CA ALA A 348 8.01 -3.16 9.73
C ALA A 348 6.77 -3.59 10.53
N TRP A 349 6.28 -2.76 11.46
CA TRP A 349 5.06 -3.02 12.22
C TRP A 349 3.83 -3.09 11.31
N SER A 350 3.75 -2.17 10.35
CA SER A 350 2.67 -2.15 9.36
C SER A 350 2.69 -3.40 8.49
N ASN A 351 3.87 -3.75 7.94
CA ASN A 351 4.08 -4.96 7.14
C ASN A 351 3.64 -6.22 7.90
N GLY A 352 3.97 -6.32 9.20
CA GLY A 352 3.58 -7.47 10.01
C GLY A 352 2.07 -7.66 10.11
N VAL A 353 1.30 -6.58 10.25
CA VAL A 353 -0.18 -6.66 10.26
C VAL A 353 -0.71 -7.08 8.90
N PHE A 354 -0.18 -6.51 7.82
CA PHE A 354 -0.61 -6.85 6.46
C PHE A 354 -0.27 -8.28 6.06
N VAL A 355 0.85 -8.84 6.53
CA VAL A 355 1.18 -10.26 6.36
C VAL A 355 0.09 -11.16 6.95
N ILE A 356 -0.44 -10.84 8.14
CA ILE A 356 -1.55 -11.60 8.75
C ILE A 356 -2.82 -11.47 7.92
N ILE A 357 -3.15 -10.24 7.47
CA ILE A 357 -4.32 -9.98 6.64
C ILE A 357 -4.25 -10.78 5.34
N TYR A 358 -3.10 -10.76 4.67
CA TYR A 358 -2.87 -11.46 3.42
C TYR A 358 -2.95 -12.97 3.61
N LEU A 359 -2.30 -13.51 4.64
CA LEU A 359 -2.35 -14.94 4.96
C LEU A 359 -3.80 -15.41 5.20
N LEU A 360 -4.58 -14.69 6.01
CA LEU A 360 -5.98 -15.06 6.26
C LEU A 360 -6.87 -14.89 5.03
N ALA A 361 -6.59 -13.91 4.17
CA ALA A 361 -7.27 -13.78 2.88
C ALA A 361 -6.95 -14.98 1.96
N MET A 362 -5.70 -15.44 1.90
CA MET A 362 -5.32 -16.64 1.14
C MET A 362 -6.02 -17.89 1.70
N LEU A 363 -6.04 -18.07 3.02
CA LEU A 363 -6.76 -19.18 3.66
C LEU A 363 -8.27 -19.11 3.40
N SER A 364 -8.84 -17.90 3.34
CA SER A 364 -10.25 -17.71 2.96
C SER A 364 -10.50 -18.13 1.51
N ALA A 365 -9.56 -17.82 0.61
CA ALA A 365 -9.62 -18.25 -0.78
C ALA A 365 -9.60 -19.77 -0.93
N ALA A 366 -8.85 -20.51 -0.09
CA ALA A 366 -8.86 -21.97 -0.10
C ALA A 366 -10.26 -22.55 0.13
N LYS A 367 -11.09 -21.87 0.92
CA LYS A 367 -12.47 -22.28 1.25
C LYS A 367 -13.51 -21.75 0.26
N LEU A 368 -13.30 -20.54 -0.28
CA LEU A 368 -14.29 -19.84 -1.10
C LEU A 368 -14.10 -19.99 -2.61
N LEU A 369 -12.89 -20.27 -3.08
CA LEU A 369 -12.59 -20.43 -4.50
C LEU A 369 -12.52 -21.91 -4.90
N SER A 370 -12.66 -22.20 -6.19
CA SER A 370 -12.54 -23.56 -6.73
C SER A 370 -11.13 -24.11 -6.56
N LYS A 371 -11.01 -25.43 -6.33
CA LYS A 371 -9.73 -26.14 -6.15
C LYS A 371 -8.67 -25.89 -7.23
N ARG A 372 -9.06 -25.48 -8.44
CA ARG A 372 -8.13 -25.07 -9.52
C ARG A 372 -7.16 -23.95 -9.09
N TYR A 373 -7.56 -23.11 -8.14
CA TYR A 373 -6.75 -21.99 -7.64
C TYR A 373 -5.90 -22.35 -6.42
N LEU A 374 -6.00 -23.59 -5.92
CA LEU A 374 -5.26 -24.03 -4.74
C LEU A 374 -3.74 -23.86 -4.88
N PRO A 375 -3.09 -24.11 -6.04
CA PRO A 375 -1.66 -23.85 -6.19
C PRO A 375 -1.28 -22.38 -5.95
N LEU A 376 -2.10 -21.45 -6.46
CA LEU A 376 -1.88 -20.01 -6.24
C LEU A 376 -2.07 -19.63 -4.77
N VAL A 377 -3.08 -20.22 -4.12
CA VAL A 377 -3.33 -20.01 -2.69
C VAL A 377 -2.16 -20.55 -1.85
N ILE A 378 -1.66 -21.74 -2.15
CA ILE A 378 -0.49 -22.31 -1.45
C ILE A 378 0.74 -21.43 -1.66
N ALA A 379 1.01 -21.00 -2.90
CA ALA A 379 2.12 -20.08 -3.19
C ALA A 379 2.00 -18.76 -2.42
N GLY A 380 0.81 -18.16 -2.38
CA GLY A 380 0.55 -16.96 -1.59
C GLY A 380 0.73 -17.16 -0.08
N CYS A 381 0.27 -18.30 0.46
CA CYS A 381 0.50 -18.66 1.87
C CYS A 381 2.00 -18.83 2.17
N LEU A 382 2.74 -19.54 1.32
CA LEU A 382 4.18 -19.73 1.49
C LEU A 382 4.92 -18.40 1.47
N PHE A 383 4.55 -17.49 0.56
CA PHE A 383 5.08 -16.14 0.51
C PHE A 383 4.80 -15.36 1.81
N CYS A 384 3.55 -15.36 2.29
CA CYS A 384 3.20 -14.66 3.54
C CYS A 384 3.95 -15.24 4.75
N VAL A 385 4.08 -16.57 4.83
CA VAL A 385 4.86 -17.23 5.90
C VAL A 385 6.34 -16.89 5.80
N GLY A 386 6.91 -16.91 4.60
CA GLY A 386 8.29 -16.51 4.36
C GLY A 386 8.57 -15.07 4.79
N LEU A 387 7.70 -14.13 4.42
CA LEU A 387 7.78 -12.74 4.89
C LEU A 387 7.61 -12.62 6.40
N GLY A 388 6.67 -13.35 7.01
CA GLY A 388 6.49 -13.36 8.46
C GLY A 388 7.74 -13.84 9.20
N ILE A 389 8.43 -14.85 8.66
CA ILE A 389 9.72 -15.32 9.20
C ILE A 389 10.80 -14.24 9.01
N ALA A 390 10.87 -13.60 7.84
CA ALA A 390 11.85 -12.55 7.56
C ALA A 390 11.67 -11.31 8.45
N LEU A 391 10.43 -10.93 8.78
CA LEU A 391 10.12 -9.83 9.69
C LEU A 391 10.47 -10.14 11.16
N GLY A 392 10.60 -11.42 11.52
CA GLY A 392 11.08 -11.84 12.84
C GLY A 392 10.30 -11.20 14.01
N SER A 393 11.02 -10.48 14.88
CA SER A 393 10.45 -9.80 16.05
C SER A 393 9.45 -8.71 15.70
N ASN A 394 9.51 -8.13 14.50
CA ASN A 394 8.57 -7.08 14.09
C ASN A 394 7.13 -7.60 13.95
N MET A 395 6.96 -8.93 13.84
CA MET A 395 5.64 -9.58 13.90
C MET A 395 4.97 -9.47 15.28
N ILE A 396 5.71 -9.18 16.36
CA ILE A 396 5.16 -9.09 17.72
C ILE A 396 4.02 -8.08 17.78
N TYR A 397 4.18 -6.91 17.14
CA TYR A 397 3.15 -5.89 17.08
C TYR A 397 1.83 -6.46 16.52
N ALA A 398 1.92 -7.14 15.38
CA ALA A 398 0.76 -7.73 14.71
C ALA A 398 0.10 -8.84 15.55
N ILE A 399 0.91 -9.69 16.20
CA ILE A 399 0.44 -10.77 17.07
C ILE A 399 -0.29 -10.19 18.29
N VAL A 400 0.31 -9.22 18.98
CA VAL A 400 -0.31 -8.54 20.14
C VAL A 400 -1.64 -7.93 19.74
N LEU A 401 -1.68 -7.26 18.58
CA LEU A 401 -2.88 -6.59 18.12
C LEU A 401 -4.00 -7.61 17.81
N VAL A 402 -3.70 -8.77 17.23
CA VAL A 402 -4.67 -9.88 17.07
C VAL A 402 -5.13 -10.43 18.42
N LEU A 403 -4.21 -10.66 19.36
CA LEU A 403 -4.51 -11.19 20.70
C LEU A 403 -5.40 -10.26 21.52
N VAL A 404 -5.31 -8.94 21.31
CA VAL A 404 -6.16 -7.95 21.99
C VAL A 404 -7.51 -7.81 21.27
N VAL A 405 -7.51 -7.70 19.95
CA VAL A 405 -8.73 -7.39 19.18
C VAL A 405 -9.66 -8.61 19.07
N ALA A 406 -9.12 -9.83 18.89
CA ALA A 406 -9.95 -11.01 18.65
C ALA A 406 -10.88 -11.36 19.84
N PRO A 407 -10.40 -11.38 21.11
CA PRO A 407 -11.27 -11.62 22.25
C PRO A 407 -12.32 -10.52 22.42
N PHE A 408 -11.95 -9.27 22.20
CA PHE A 408 -12.87 -8.13 22.27
C PHE A 408 -13.99 -8.25 21.22
N MET A 409 -13.66 -8.63 19.99
CA MET A 409 -14.65 -8.88 18.93
C MET A 409 -15.54 -10.08 19.21
N TRP A 410 -15.00 -11.14 19.81
CA TRP A 410 -15.78 -12.28 20.24
C TRP A 410 -16.79 -11.88 21.32
N TRP A 411 -16.34 -11.15 22.35
CA TRP A 411 -17.19 -10.65 23.43
C TRP A 411 -18.29 -9.72 22.90
N GLN A 412 -17.94 -8.75 22.05
CA GLN A 412 -18.90 -7.82 21.46
C GLN A 412 -19.98 -8.56 20.67
N LYS A 413 -19.59 -9.55 19.85
CA LYS A 413 -20.53 -10.39 19.10
C LYS A 413 -21.47 -11.14 20.05
N ALA A 414 -20.94 -11.79 21.08
CA ALA A 414 -21.74 -12.53 22.05
C ALA A 414 -22.75 -11.62 22.77
N HIS A 415 -22.34 -10.41 23.14
CA HIS A 415 -23.20 -9.41 23.77
C HIS A 415 -24.34 -8.95 22.83
N LEU A 416 -24.03 -8.64 21.58
CA LEU A 416 -25.03 -8.23 20.58
C LEU A 416 -26.04 -9.34 20.29
N THR A 417 -25.59 -10.59 20.15
CA THR A 417 -26.48 -11.74 19.97
C THR A 417 -27.40 -11.93 21.17
N ARG A 418 -26.88 -11.86 22.40
CA ARG A 418 -27.71 -11.95 23.63
C ARG A 418 -28.77 -10.85 23.68
N LYS A 419 -28.39 -9.60 23.40
CA LYS A 419 -29.32 -8.47 23.37
C LYS A 419 -30.44 -8.65 22.33
N TYR A 420 -30.11 -9.17 21.15
CA TYR A 420 -31.10 -9.46 20.10
C TYR A 420 -32.10 -10.54 20.54
N LEU A 421 -31.61 -11.62 21.15
CA LEU A 421 -32.47 -12.70 21.66
C LEU A 421 -33.41 -12.22 22.77
N LEU A 422 -32.92 -11.39 23.71
CA LEU A 422 -33.73 -10.83 24.81
C LEU A 422 -34.85 -9.91 24.31
N ASN A 423 -34.56 -9.08 23.31
CA ASN A 423 -35.56 -8.16 22.75
C ASN A 423 -36.66 -8.90 21.97
N ASN A 424 -36.33 -10.04 21.36
CA ASN A 424 -37.28 -10.84 20.57
C ASN A 424 -38.02 -11.92 21.40
N SER A 425 -37.63 -12.17 22.64
CA SER A 425 -38.37 -13.05 23.55
C SER A 425 -39.46 -12.32 24.36
N GLN A 426 -39.53 -10.99 24.27
CA GLN A 426 -40.48 -10.15 25.01
C GLN A 426 -41.59 -9.54 24.15
N GLY A 427 -41.61 -9.82 22.84
CA GLY A 427 -42.68 -9.45 21.92
C GLY A 427 -43.24 -10.69 21.24
#